data_AF-A0ABD3MVJ1-F1
#
_entry.id   AF-A0ABD3MVJ1-F1
#
_cell.length_a   1.000
_cell.length_b   1.000
_cell.length_c   1.000
_cell.angle_alpha   90.00
_cell.angle_beta   90.00
_cell.angle_gamma   90.00
#
_symmetry.space_group_name_H-M   'P 1'
#
loop_
_entity.id
_entity.type
_entity.pdbx_description
1 polymer ?
#
loop_
_entity_poly.entity_id
_entity_poly.type
_entity_poly.pdbx_seq_one_letter_code
_entity_poly.pdbx_strand_id
1 'polypeptide(L)'
;MAKPPLQLFAPFACRRWPPLASSLPSRRSRIRYSSIHHRISSRHRERTACHPFHHHWHRRTRNLSTSYLSTLRQTTQFQSNNASTTSRAAGGGCGDPICELSSSTLRYGPNATSEVGYDLALMNATRILVFVDPYVRTLDPYDTVMNSIHEHVCKKTNGEVAVVDVYDQIRVEPSNISFQHAIQYMQEKMSNFGPYDAIIALGGGSTIDTAKAANLYACCPPPGDFYDYVNPPLGKGMSIPSQSYLTPLIAIPTTAGTGSETTSVAIFDDVPTRSKTGIANKRLRPTLGIVDPNNMRTLPAAVAKYSGMDVLCHALESYTAIPHWLRPNSSSVSSSPLNRPAYQGSNPISDIWSLHALRECAMYLPRMVNDPAGDEEARSKMCLASSSAGMGFGNAGVHLCHGMSYAVASQVKDGYWTDGYPKIMHDNDSGASASASHNVDDDHHGLVAHGLSVAINAPAVFRFTGKPGQISNPTAEKHCQDRHAECALILHNARLHRLTHDNSSSMTTISEKAIRQHPGEALANELLELMHLLKIPAGLRSLGYNESDVKELARATLPQHRVTKLSPRQPIELEELHELFTDAL
;
A
#
# COMPACT_ATOMS: atom_id res chain seq x y z
N MET A 1 -20.22 56.22 -43.23
CA MET A 1 -19.12 56.88 -43.97
C MET A 1 -17.81 56.38 -43.37
N ALA A 2 -17.21 55.37 -43.98
CA ALA A 2 -16.05 55.46 -44.88
C ALA A 2 -14.68 55.33 -44.15
N LYS A 3 -13.98 54.23 -44.48
CA LYS A 3 -12.62 53.74 -44.17
C LYS A 3 -11.49 54.79 -44.34
N PRO A 4 -10.21 54.61 -43.87
CA PRO A 4 -9.29 53.56 -44.38
C PRO A 4 -8.14 53.10 -43.39
N PRO A 5 -6.99 52.48 -43.78
CA PRO A 5 -6.62 51.11 -43.38
C PRO A 5 -5.16 50.89 -42.83
N LEU A 6 -4.89 49.63 -42.43
CA LEU A 6 -3.63 48.84 -42.33
C LEU A 6 -2.23 49.44 -42.66
N GLN A 7 -1.25 49.13 -41.80
CA GLN A 7 0.17 48.74 -42.12
C GLN A 7 0.78 48.04 -40.87
N LEU A 8 0.99 46.71 -40.84
CA LEU A 8 2.20 45.93 -41.19
C LEU A 8 3.51 46.33 -40.48
N PHE A 9 3.96 45.52 -39.51
CA PHE A 9 5.39 45.30 -39.20
C PHE A 9 5.66 43.84 -38.80
N ALA A 10 6.68 43.27 -39.45
CA ALA A 10 7.23 41.93 -39.26
C ALA A 10 8.56 42.01 -38.46
N PRO A 11 9.23 40.89 -38.13
CA PRO A 11 9.90 40.67 -36.85
C PRO A 11 11.41 40.98 -36.82
N PHE A 12 11.94 41.22 -35.61
CA PHE A 12 13.37 41.37 -35.36
C PHE A 12 14.08 40.04 -35.09
N ALA A 13 15.24 39.90 -35.74
CA ALA A 13 16.07 38.72 -35.84
C ALA A 13 17.02 38.49 -34.66
N CYS A 14 17.32 37.20 -34.44
CA CYS A 14 18.43 36.66 -33.64
C CYS A 14 19.78 37.30 -33.97
N ARG A 15 20.53 37.69 -32.93
CA ARG A 15 21.98 37.96 -33.01
C ARG A 15 22.77 36.69 -32.66
N ARG A 16 23.78 36.39 -33.48
CA ARG A 16 24.86 35.42 -33.22
C ARG A 16 26.23 36.12 -33.30
N TRP A 17 27.23 35.43 -32.74
CA TRP A 17 28.71 35.48 -32.91
C TRP A 17 29.50 36.33 -31.89
N PRO A 18 30.78 35.99 -31.55
CA PRO A 18 31.69 34.91 -32.01
C PRO A 18 32.41 34.10 -30.87
N PRO A 19 33.31 33.13 -31.19
CA PRO A 19 33.89 32.17 -30.24
C PRO A 19 35.32 32.55 -29.76
N LEU A 20 35.73 32.08 -28.58
CA LEU A 20 37.12 32.09 -28.11
C LEU A 20 37.48 30.78 -27.39
N ALA A 21 38.50 30.11 -27.92
CA ALA A 21 39.34 29.11 -27.24
C ALA A 21 40.21 29.83 -26.17
N SER A 22 40.84 29.25 -25.14
CA SER A 22 41.46 27.94 -24.93
C SER A 22 41.92 27.83 -23.46
N SER A 23 42.37 26.63 -23.06
CA SER A 23 43.21 26.29 -21.89
C SER A 23 42.53 25.86 -20.57
N LEU A 24 42.40 24.54 -20.39
CA LEU A 24 42.36 23.87 -19.09
C LEU A 24 43.37 22.70 -19.11
N PRO A 25 44.27 22.54 -18.11
CA PRO A 25 45.25 21.47 -18.12
C PRO A 25 44.66 20.15 -17.63
N SER A 26 45.06 19.08 -18.31
CA SER A 26 44.79 17.69 -17.96
C SER A 26 45.64 17.23 -16.78
N ARG A 27 45.01 16.62 -15.77
CA ARG A 27 45.66 15.67 -14.87
C ARG A 27 44.86 14.38 -14.82
N ARG A 28 45.31 13.41 -15.62
CA ARG A 28 44.97 11.99 -15.48
C ARG A 28 45.86 11.41 -14.38
N SER A 29 45.30 11.07 -13.23
CA SER A 29 45.91 10.12 -12.29
C SER A 29 45.14 8.81 -12.32
N ARG A 30 45.74 7.81 -12.97
CA ARG A 30 45.36 6.40 -12.85
C ARG A 30 45.63 5.95 -11.42
N ILE A 31 44.62 5.46 -10.71
CA ILE A 31 44.80 4.65 -9.49
C ILE A 31 44.26 3.26 -9.79
N ARG A 32 45.15 2.27 -9.75
CA ARG A 32 44.86 0.85 -9.84
C ARG A 32 44.27 0.38 -8.51
N TYR A 33 43.12 -0.27 -8.53
CA TYR A 33 42.65 -1.09 -7.41
C TYR A 33 43.27 -2.49 -7.57
N SER A 34 44.24 -2.82 -6.71
CA SER A 34 44.71 -4.20 -6.53
C SER A 34 44.03 -4.80 -5.29
N SER A 35 43.25 -5.84 -5.54
CA SER A 35 42.71 -6.79 -4.58
C SER A 35 43.80 -7.45 -3.74
N ILE A 36 43.65 -7.45 -2.41
CA ILE A 36 44.39 -8.36 -1.52
C ILE A 36 43.37 -9.17 -0.72
N HIS A 37 43.25 -10.43 -1.12
CA HIS A 37 42.78 -11.53 -0.29
C HIS A 37 43.90 -11.93 0.67
N HIS A 38 43.60 -12.10 1.97
CA HIS A 38 44.30 -13.11 2.77
C HIS A 38 43.37 -13.73 3.80
N ARG A 39 43.28 -15.07 3.73
CA ARG A 39 42.68 -15.96 4.72
C ARG A 39 43.78 -16.50 5.65
N ILE A 40 43.45 -16.49 6.95
CA ILE A 40 43.58 -17.56 7.97
C ILE A 40 44.99 -18.07 8.32
N SER A 41 45.39 -17.95 9.61
CA SER A 41 45.38 -19.10 10.55
C SER A 41 46.15 -18.88 11.88
N SER A 42 45.45 -19.16 12.99
CA SER A 42 45.94 -19.78 14.25
C SER A 42 46.87 -18.95 15.16
N ARG A 43 46.67 -18.83 16.49
CA ARG A 43 46.66 -19.86 17.55
C ARG A 43 46.32 -19.23 18.93
N HIS A 44 45.89 -20.10 19.84
CA HIS A 44 45.49 -19.93 21.25
C HIS A 44 46.46 -19.20 22.21
N ARG A 45 45.89 -18.57 23.25
CA ARG A 45 46.00 -18.86 24.71
C ARG A 45 45.40 -17.69 25.52
N GLU A 46 44.31 -17.88 26.28
CA GLU A 46 44.21 -18.29 27.70
C GLU A 46 44.63 -17.25 28.76
N ARG A 47 43.61 -16.86 29.58
CA ARG A 47 43.60 -16.49 31.04
C ARG A 47 44.28 -15.17 31.42
N THR A 48 43.79 -14.31 32.33
CA THR A 48 43.14 -14.42 33.68
C THR A 48 42.43 -13.08 34.02
N ALA A 49 41.19 -13.04 34.56
CA ALA A 49 40.78 -12.95 35.99
C ALA A 49 41.08 -11.55 36.64
N CYS A 50 40.20 -10.82 37.36
CA CYS A 50 39.34 -11.10 38.53
C CYS A 50 38.46 -9.83 38.83
N HIS A 51 37.13 -9.91 39.01
CA HIS A 51 36.31 -9.96 40.27
C HIS A 51 35.63 -8.61 40.66
N PRO A 52 34.61 -8.56 41.57
CA PRO A 52 33.25 -9.13 41.42
C PRO A 52 32.12 -8.21 41.99
N PHE A 53 30.84 -8.57 41.83
CA PHE A 53 29.84 -8.48 42.90
C PHE A 53 28.68 -9.45 42.61
N HIS A 54 28.38 -10.31 43.58
CA HIS A 54 27.30 -11.29 43.59
C HIS A 54 26.50 -11.08 44.89
N HIS A 55 25.18 -11.17 44.83
CA HIS A 55 24.35 -11.58 45.97
C HIS A 55 23.42 -12.72 45.54
N HIS A 56 23.45 -13.78 46.34
CA HIS A 56 22.65 -15.00 46.27
C HIS A 56 21.25 -14.80 46.86
N TRP A 57 20.27 -15.61 46.45
CA TRP A 57 19.53 -16.53 47.34
C TRP A 57 18.88 -17.68 46.56
N HIS A 58 19.12 -18.91 47.02
CA HIS A 58 18.52 -20.17 46.56
C HIS A 58 17.25 -20.48 47.36
N ARG A 59 16.20 -21.07 46.74
CA ARG A 59 15.76 -22.48 47.00
C ARG A 59 14.49 -22.90 46.26
N ARG A 60 14.57 -24.17 45.83
CA ARG A 60 13.54 -25.23 45.73
C ARG A 60 12.71 -25.36 44.44
N THR A 61 13.17 -26.34 43.68
CA THR A 61 12.53 -27.22 42.70
C THR A 61 11.19 -27.82 43.15
N ARG A 62 10.26 -27.93 42.20
CA ARG A 62 9.46 -29.15 41.98
C ARG A 62 9.12 -29.28 40.48
N ASN A 63 9.44 -30.47 39.96
CA ASN A 63 9.28 -30.92 38.59
C ASN A 63 7.80 -31.04 38.21
N LEU A 64 7.45 -30.61 36.99
CA LEU A 64 6.49 -31.29 36.13
C LEU A 64 7.00 -31.26 34.67
N SER A 65 7.44 -32.45 34.27
CA SER A 65 7.60 -33.02 32.93
C SER A 65 7.52 -32.12 31.68
N THR A 66 8.67 -32.07 31.02
CA THR A 66 8.92 -32.08 29.57
C THR A 66 7.86 -32.77 28.69
N SER A 67 7.22 -32.00 27.80
CA SER A 67 6.69 -32.49 26.51
C SER A 67 6.58 -31.36 25.47
N TYR A 68 7.61 -30.54 25.32
CA TYR A 68 7.71 -29.56 24.24
C TYR A 68 9.19 -29.45 23.88
N LEU A 69 9.66 -30.29 22.95
CA LEU A 69 10.90 -30.15 22.16
C LEU A 69 11.18 -31.43 21.33
N SER A 70 10.20 -31.96 20.59
CA SER A 70 10.42 -33.08 19.67
C SER A 70 9.70 -32.98 18.32
N THR A 71 9.36 -31.77 17.85
CA THR A 71 8.78 -31.60 16.50
C THR A 71 9.35 -30.41 15.75
N LEU A 72 10.69 -30.27 15.78
CA LEU A 72 11.44 -29.31 14.95
C LEU A 72 12.72 -29.94 14.37
N ARG A 73 12.63 -31.22 13.98
CA ARG A 73 13.67 -31.92 13.21
C ARG A 73 13.05 -32.84 12.18
N GLN A 74 12.46 -32.26 11.13
CA GLN A 74 12.26 -32.95 9.83
C GLN A 74 11.77 -31.98 8.73
N THR A 75 12.53 -30.93 8.43
CA THR A 75 12.39 -30.18 7.16
C THR A 75 13.70 -29.45 6.82
N THR A 76 14.80 -30.19 6.81
CA THR A 76 16.05 -29.75 6.15
C THR A 76 16.58 -30.91 5.32
N GLN A 77 15.85 -31.21 4.25
CA GLN A 77 16.33 -32.04 3.14
C GLN A 77 15.79 -31.45 1.84
N PHE A 78 16.13 -30.17 1.58
CA PHE A 78 16.13 -29.67 0.22
C PHE A 78 17.25 -30.40 -0.51
N GLN A 79 16.88 -31.41 -1.30
CA GLN A 79 17.78 -32.05 -2.24
C GLN A 79 18.26 -31.00 -3.24
N SER A 80 19.51 -30.59 -3.07
CA SER A 80 20.34 -30.06 -4.14
C SER A 80 20.55 -31.17 -5.17
N ASN A 81 19.70 -31.25 -6.19
CA ASN A 81 19.96 -32.02 -7.41
C ASN A 81 19.02 -31.56 -8.52
N ASN A 82 19.45 -30.53 -9.26
CA ASN A 82 19.36 -30.41 -10.72
C ASN A 82 19.89 -29.04 -11.15
N ALA A 83 21.20 -28.85 -11.01
CA ALA A 83 21.93 -27.96 -11.89
C ALA A 83 22.29 -28.75 -13.16
N SER A 84 21.28 -29.11 -13.95
CA SER A 84 21.49 -29.56 -15.32
C SER A 84 21.25 -28.37 -16.23
N THR A 85 22.30 -28.02 -16.95
CA THR A 85 22.34 -27.07 -18.07
C THR A 85 21.10 -27.24 -18.96
N THR A 86 20.12 -26.35 -18.81
CA THR A 86 19.04 -26.21 -19.79
C THR A 86 19.62 -25.55 -21.03
N SER A 87 19.80 -26.37 -22.05
CA SER A 87 19.95 -25.96 -23.43
C SER A 87 18.91 -24.89 -23.78
N ARG A 88 19.34 -23.90 -24.56
CA ARG A 88 18.48 -22.93 -25.23
C ARG A 88 17.45 -23.69 -26.08
N ALA A 89 16.25 -23.87 -25.54
CA ALA A 89 15.07 -24.12 -26.34
C ALA A 89 14.62 -22.77 -26.92
N ALA A 90 14.89 -22.59 -28.21
CA ALA A 90 14.33 -21.51 -28.99
C ALA A 90 12.82 -21.78 -29.20
N GLY A 91 11.96 -20.89 -28.68
CA GLY A 91 10.53 -20.89 -28.95
C GLY A 91 9.69 -20.28 -27.81
N GLY A 92 9.28 -19.02 -27.96
CA GLY A 92 8.35 -18.31 -27.05
C GLY A 92 9.03 -17.35 -26.07
N GLY A 93 8.82 -16.05 -26.25
CA GLY A 93 9.57 -14.97 -25.57
C GLY A 93 9.59 -15.06 -24.05
N CYS A 94 10.78 -15.24 -23.48
CA CYS A 94 11.04 -15.04 -22.06
C CYS A 94 10.91 -13.53 -21.76
N GLY A 95 9.97 -13.16 -20.87
CA GLY A 95 9.79 -11.79 -20.39
C GLY A 95 10.98 -11.27 -19.58
N ASP A 96 10.88 -10.06 -19.01
CA ASP A 96 11.93 -9.51 -18.13
C ASP A 96 12.00 -10.34 -16.83
N PRO A 97 13.09 -11.10 -16.58
CA PRO A 97 13.21 -11.94 -15.39
C PRO A 97 13.58 -11.12 -14.13
N ILE A 98 13.82 -9.82 -14.29
CA ILE A 98 14.26 -8.95 -13.21
C ILE A 98 13.03 -8.42 -12.48
N CYS A 99 12.98 -8.65 -11.17
CA CYS A 99 12.07 -7.98 -10.25
C CYS A 99 12.86 -7.08 -9.27
N GLU A 100 12.21 -6.03 -8.80
CA GLU A 100 12.76 -5.05 -7.87
C GLU A 100 11.79 -4.86 -6.71
N LEU A 101 12.31 -4.83 -5.47
CA LEU A 101 11.55 -4.33 -4.32
C LEU A 101 11.98 -2.90 -4.05
N SER A 102 11.07 -1.96 -4.25
CA SER A 102 11.22 -0.58 -3.86
C SER A 102 10.24 -0.27 -2.72
N SER A 103 10.76 0.18 -1.58
CA SER A 103 10.00 0.50 -0.37
C SER A 103 10.62 1.70 0.35
N SER A 104 9.82 2.35 1.20
CA SER A 104 10.26 3.40 2.11
C SER A 104 11.17 2.78 3.16
N THR A 105 12.03 3.60 3.76
CA THR A 105 12.57 3.26 5.07
C THR A 105 11.39 3.15 6.04
N LEU A 106 11.37 2.08 6.84
CA LEU A 106 10.29 1.82 7.79
C LEU A 106 10.87 1.80 9.21
N ARG A 107 10.32 2.64 10.08
CA ARG A 107 10.50 2.56 11.53
C ARG A 107 9.25 1.93 12.11
N TYR A 108 9.43 0.95 12.99
CA TYR A 108 8.33 0.23 13.62
C TYR A 108 8.57 0.10 15.12
N GLY A 109 7.52 0.35 15.91
CA GLY A 109 7.51 0.04 17.33
C GLY A 109 6.54 0.92 18.12
N PRO A 110 6.07 0.46 19.29
CA PRO A 110 5.31 1.31 20.20
C PRO A 110 6.09 2.58 20.51
N ASN A 111 5.41 3.73 20.43
CA ASN A 111 5.98 5.06 20.67
C ASN A 111 7.01 5.54 19.62
N ALA A 112 7.14 4.87 18.47
CA ALA A 112 8.03 5.32 17.39
C ALA A 112 7.67 6.73 16.85
N THR A 113 6.41 7.16 17.00
CA THR A 113 5.94 8.50 16.59
C THR A 113 6.69 9.62 17.32
N SER A 114 7.08 9.40 18.58
CA SER A 114 7.75 10.44 19.38
C SER A 114 9.15 10.79 18.86
N GLU A 115 9.72 10.00 17.94
CA GLU A 115 11.04 10.25 17.34
C GLU A 115 10.98 11.21 16.14
N VAL A 116 9.79 11.54 15.60
CA VAL A 116 9.66 12.30 14.35
C VAL A 116 10.34 13.67 14.41
N GLY A 117 10.27 14.37 15.54
CA GLY A 117 10.95 15.65 15.75
C GLY A 117 12.47 15.54 15.67
N TYR A 118 13.04 14.41 16.09
CA TYR A 118 14.48 14.16 15.96
C TYR A 118 14.87 14.00 14.48
N ASP A 119 14.07 13.30 13.68
CA ASP A 119 14.30 13.19 12.23
C ASP A 119 14.27 14.56 11.55
N LEU A 120 13.28 15.39 11.89
CA LEU A 120 13.14 16.75 11.37
C LEU A 120 14.33 17.63 11.75
N ALA A 121 14.83 17.48 12.99
CA ALA A 121 16.03 18.18 13.44
C ALA A 121 17.28 17.73 12.67
N LEU A 122 17.42 16.44 12.35
CA LEU A 122 18.51 15.94 11.50
C LEU A 122 18.41 16.45 10.05
N MET A 123 17.19 16.71 9.56
CA MET A 123 16.95 17.34 8.26
C MET A 123 17.21 18.85 8.29
N ASN A 124 17.49 19.45 9.46
CA ASN A 124 17.50 20.90 9.68
C ASN A 124 16.21 21.57 9.21
N ALA A 125 15.06 20.90 9.38
CA ALA A 125 13.77 21.41 8.94
C ALA A 125 13.35 22.62 9.79
N THR A 126 12.99 23.71 9.12
CA THR A 126 12.53 24.97 9.73
C THR A 126 11.12 25.33 9.30
N ARG A 127 10.67 24.89 8.11
CA ARG A 127 9.29 24.96 7.65
C ARG A 127 8.74 23.55 7.44
N ILE A 128 7.73 23.20 8.24
CA ILE A 128 7.11 21.88 8.24
C ILE A 128 5.63 22.03 7.90
N LEU A 129 5.11 21.16 7.03
CA LEU A 129 3.68 21.05 6.76
C LEU A 129 3.16 19.71 7.30
N VAL A 130 2.15 19.76 8.17
CA VAL A 130 1.49 18.58 8.72
C VAL A 130 0.12 18.41 8.05
N PHE A 131 -0.04 17.34 7.28
CA PHE A 131 -1.35 16.83 6.87
C PHE A 131 -1.88 15.92 7.98
N VAL A 132 -3.08 16.21 8.49
CA VAL A 132 -3.69 15.41 9.56
C VAL A 132 -5.18 15.23 9.31
N ASP A 133 -5.70 14.03 9.56
CA ASP A 133 -7.15 13.82 9.55
C ASP A 133 -7.84 14.67 10.66
N PRO A 134 -8.99 15.32 10.39
CA PRO A 134 -9.60 16.23 11.35
C PRO A 134 -10.02 15.55 12.66
N TYR A 135 -10.39 14.27 12.62
CA TYR A 135 -10.66 13.49 13.83
C TYR A 135 -9.34 13.13 14.54
N VAL A 136 -8.32 12.67 13.80
CA VAL A 136 -6.99 12.35 14.36
C VAL A 136 -6.33 13.56 15.02
N ARG A 137 -6.58 14.77 14.53
CA ARG A 137 -6.12 16.03 15.14
C ARG A 137 -6.56 16.20 16.59
N THR A 138 -7.65 15.54 16.99
CA THR A 138 -8.19 15.57 18.36
C THR A 138 -7.64 14.47 19.28
N LEU A 139 -6.72 13.63 18.79
CA LEU A 139 -6.23 12.43 19.46
C LEU A 139 -4.74 12.53 19.83
N ASP A 140 -4.31 11.72 20.80
CA ASP A 140 -2.92 11.63 21.30
C ASP A 140 -1.81 11.53 20.22
N PRO A 141 -2.01 10.86 19.06
CA PRO A 141 -0.98 10.83 18.02
C PRO A 141 -0.61 12.22 17.50
N TYR A 142 -1.56 13.14 17.39
CA TYR A 142 -1.29 14.51 16.95
C TYR A 142 -0.48 15.27 18.00
N ASP A 143 -0.86 15.17 19.27
CA ASP A 143 -0.10 15.77 20.38
C ASP A 143 1.32 15.20 20.45
N THR A 144 1.49 13.89 20.20
CA THR A 144 2.81 13.24 20.16
C THR A 144 3.70 13.83 19.08
N VAL A 145 3.17 14.03 17.87
CA VAL A 145 3.90 14.68 16.76
C VAL A 145 4.26 16.13 17.13
N MET A 146 3.30 16.92 17.61
CA MET A 146 3.54 18.34 17.92
C MET A 146 4.52 18.53 19.08
N ASN A 147 4.42 17.70 20.12
CA ASN A 147 5.36 17.70 21.25
C ASN A 147 6.78 17.31 20.80
N SER A 148 6.90 16.30 19.93
CA SER A 148 8.19 15.87 19.38
C SER A 148 8.85 16.97 18.53
N ILE A 149 8.08 17.64 17.67
CA ILE A 149 8.55 18.80 16.89
C ILE A 149 9.02 19.92 17.83
N HIS A 150 8.21 20.26 18.83
CA HIS A 150 8.54 21.31 19.79
C HIS A 150 9.84 20.98 20.56
N GLU A 151 9.99 19.74 21.01
CA GLU A 151 11.15 19.29 21.78
C GLU A 151 12.45 19.32 20.98
N HIS A 152 12.43 18.82 19.75
CA HIS A 152 13.66 18.57 19.00
C HIS A 152 14.00 19.66 17.99
N VAL A 153 13.00 20.32 17.42
CA VAL A 153 13.20 21.36 16.40
C VAL A 153 13.19 22.74 17.05
N CYS A 154 12.11 23.08 17.76
CA CYS A 154 11.94 24.45 18.29
C CYS A 154 12.92 24.80 19.43
N LYS A 155 13.43 23.82 20.19
CA LYS A 155 14.41 24.08 21.27
C LYS A 155 15.86 24.17 20.78
N LYS A 156 16.21 23.63 19.61
CA LYS A 156 17.60 23.52 19.13
C LYS A 156 18.08 24.70 18.26
N THR A 157 17.16 25.50 17.72
CA THR A 157 17.44 26.49 16.67
C THR A 157 17.91 27.86 17.18
N ASN A 158 18.51 27.97 18.37
CA ASN A 158 19.06 29.25 18.88
C ASN A 158 18.07 30.45 18.83
N GLY A 159 16.75 30.19 18.81
CA GLY A 159 15.70 31.21 18.73
C GLY A 159 14.89 31.25 17.43
N GLU A 160 15.26 30.50 16.37
CA GLU A 160 14.42 30.40 15.17
C GLU A 160 13.32 29.34 15.36
N VAL A 161 12.13 29.77 15.77
CA VAL A 161 10.98 28.89 15.92
C VAL A 161 10.63 28.27 14.57
N ALA A 162 10.61 26.93 14.48
CA ALA A 162 10.15 26.27 13.27
C ALA A 162 8.69 26.63 12.99
N VAL A 163 8.41 27.01 11.75
CA VAL A 163 7.04 27.29 11.30
C VAL A 163 6.38 25.95 10.96
N VAL A 164 5.36 25.60 11.73
CA VAL A 164 4.55 24.41 11.49
C VAL A 164 3.19 24.86 10.97
N ASP A 165 2.96 24.67 9.67
CA ASP A 165 1.63 24.80 9.08
C ASP A 165 0.88 23.46 9.20
N VAL A 166 -0.43 23.51 9.38
CA VAL A 166 -1.30 22.33 9.48
C VAL A 166 -2.37 22.40 8.39
N TYR A 167 -2.57 21.31 7.66
CA TYR A 167 -3.70 21.08 6.77
C TYR A 167 -4.54 19.93 7.31
N ASP A 168 -5.78 20.23 7.71
CA ASP A 168 -6.69 19.28 8.36
C ASP A 168 -8.03 19.12 7.63
N GLN A 169 -8.15 19.65 6.42
CA GLN A 169 -9.32 19.49 5.56
C GLN A 169 -9.24 18.17 4.75
N ILE A 170 -8.90 17.07 5.44
CA ILE A 170 -8.80 15.74 4.83
C ILE A 170 -10.19 15.13 4.68
N ARG A 171 -10.50 14.66 3.47
CA ARG A 171 -11.69 13.86 3.17
C ARG A 171 -11.35 12.37 3.23
N VAL A 172 -12.16 11.58 3.92
CA VAL A 172 -12.12 10.10 3.84
C VAL A 172 -12.51 9.69 2.42
N GLU A 173 -11.76 8.78 1.81
CA GLU A 173 -11.82 8.50 0.37
C GLU A 173 -11.62 9.80 -0.44
N PRO A 174 -10.40 10.35 -0.54
CA PRO A 174 -10.21 11.68 -1.10
C PRO A 174 -10.69 11.73 -2.56
N SER A 175 -11.17 12.90 -3.00
CA SER A 175 -11.65 13.13 -4.36
C SER A 175 -10.64 13.94 -5.18
N ASN A 176 -10.87 14.05 -6.48
CA ASN A 176 -10.11 14.98 -7.33
C ASN A 176 -10.25 16.43 -6.83
N ILE A 177 -11.38 16.79 -6.24
CA ILE A 177 -11.65 18.13 -5.69
C ILE A 177 -10.87 18.33 -4.38
N SER A 178 -10.94 17.38 -3.44
CA SER A 178 -10.22 17.50 -2.16
C SER A 178 -8.70 17.50 -2.37
N PHE A 179 -8.19 16.76 -3.36
CA PHE A 179 -6.79 16.85 -3.78
C PHE A 179 -6.44 18.25 -4.28
N GLN A 180 -7.25 18.83 -5.17
CA GLN A 180 -6.98 20.18 -5.69
C GLN A 180 -6.96 21.24 -4.59
N HIS A 181 -7.82 21.15 -3.57
CA HIS A 181 -7.77 22.05 -2.42
C HIS A 181 -6.46 21.94 -1.63
N ALA A 182 -6.02 20.71 -1.34
CA ALA A 182 -4.75 20.47 -0.65
C ALA A 182 -3.54 20.97 -1.45
N ILE A 183 -3.57 20.77 -2.77
CA ILE A 183 -2.55 21.27 -3.71
C ILE A 183 -2.52 22.79 -3.68
N GLN A 184 -3.67 23.44 -3.82
CA GLN A 184 -3.77 24.90 -3.80
C GLN A 184 -3.25 25.48 -2.49
N TYR A 185 -3.67 24.91 -1.35
CA TYR A 185 -3.19 25.34 -0.03
C TYR A 185 -1.65 25.30 0.06
N MET A 186 -1.04 24.17 -0.34
CA MET A 186 0.41 24.02 -0.30
C MET A 186 1.11 24.99 -1.27
N GLN A 187 0.58 25.18 -2.48
CA GLN A 187 1.11 26.13 -3.46
C GLN A 187 1.05 27.57 -2.97
N GLU A 188 -0.07 27.99 -2.37
CA GLU A 188 -0.25 29.33 -1.80
C GLU A 188 0.71 29.57 -0.61
N LYS A 189 0.91 28.57 0.24
CA LYS A 189 1.88 28.68 1.33
C LYS A 189 3.31 28.77 0.82
N MET A 190 3.67 27.97 -0.18
CA MET A 190 5.01 27.97 -0.77
C MET A 190 5.31 29.27 -1.54
N SER A 191 4.33 29.86 -2.21
CA SER A 191 4.53 31.12 -2.94
C SER A 191 4.71 32.32 -2.00
N ASN A 192 4.00 32.34 -0.87
CA ASN A 192 4.06 33.43 0.09
C ASN A 192 5.25 33.35 1.06
N PHE A 193 5.64 32.14 1.45
CA PHE A 193 6.59 31.96 2.56
C PHE A 193 7.77 31.04 2.22
N GLY A 194 7.89 30.57 0.99
CA GLY A 194 8.95 29.68 0.55
C GLY A 194 8.64 28.19 0.75
N PRO A 195 9.50 27.31 0.20
CA PRO A 195 9.29 25.86 0.21
C PRO A 195 9.23 25.28 1.62
N TYR A 196 8.59 24.12 1.75
CA TYR A 196 8.67 23.30 2.96
C TYR A 196 9.90 22.40 2.93
N ASP A 197 10.54 22.24 4.09
CA ASP A 197 11.71 21.38 4.28
C ASP A 197 11.30 19.92 4.49
N ALA A 198 10.12 19.71 5.10
CA ALA A 198 9.56 18.39 5.35
C ALA A 198 8.03 18.43 5.41
N ILE A 199 7.41 17.31 5.03
CA ILE A 199 5.97 17.06 5.17
C ILE A 199 5.76 15.89 6.10
N ILE A 200 4.79 16.01 7.01
CA ILE A 200 4.29 14.90 7.84
C ILE A 200 2.87 14.59 7.40
N ALA A 201 2.55 13.33 7.15
CA ALA A 201 1.18 12.86 6.96
C ALA A 201 0.80 11.95 8.12
N LEU A 202 -0.08 12.42 9.00
CA LEU A 202 -0.56 11.70 10.19
C LEU A 202 -2.03 11.32 9.99
N GLY A 203 -2.30 10.05 9.68
CA GLY A 203 -3.66 9.59 9.47
C GLY A 203 -3.73 8.27 8.71
N GLY A 204 -4.91 7.94 8.17
CA GLY A 204 -5.08 6.78 7.30
C GLY A 204 -4.58 7.01 5.87
N GLY A 205 -4.93 6.09 4.97
CA GLY A 205 -4.57 6.19 3.55
C GLY A 205 -5.03 7.50 2.90
N SER A 206 -6.21 8.01 3.24
CA SER A 206 -6.73 9.28 2.73
C SER A 206 -5.82 10.47 3.03
N THR A 207 -5.28 10.55 4.25
CA THR A 207 -4.32 11.61 4.64
C THR A 207 -3.01 11.48 3.89
N ILE A 208 -2.46 10.27 3.83
CA ILE A 208 -1.16 10.01 3.20
C ILE A 208 -1.24 10.25 1.69
N ASP A 209 -2.31 9.82 1.04
CA ASP A 209 -2.50 10.00 -0.40
C ASP A 209 -2.75 11.48 -0.76
N THR A 210 -3.49 12.21 0.08
CA THR A 210 -3.65 13.67 -0.07
C THR A 210 -2.31 14.39 0.05
N ALA A 211 -1.48 14.03 1.04
CA ALA A 211 -0.14 14.61 1.21
C ALA A 211 0.79 14.30 0.02
N LYS A 212 0.74 13.06 -0.51
CA LYS A 212 1.48 12.67 -1.72
C LYS A 212 1.08 13.50 -2.93
N ALA A 213 -0.21 13.70 -3.16
CA ALA A 213 -0.72 14.51 -4.25
C ALA A 213 -0.32 15.98 -4.07
N ALA A 214 -0.58 16.59 -2.92
CA ALA A 214 -0.19 17.96 -2.62
C ALA A 214 1.31 18.20 -2.86
N ASN A 215 2.16 17.32 -2.33
CA ASN A 215 3.61 17.39 -2.51
C ASN A 215 4.02 17.31 -3.99
N LEU A 216 3.43 16.38 -4.75
CA LEU A 216 3.72 16.24 -6.18
C LEU A 216 3.37 17.52 -6.95
N TYR A 217 2.12 17.98 -6.89
CA TYR A 217 1.68 19.09 -7.75
C TYR A 217 2.18 20.45 -7.27
N ALA A 218 2.50 20.61 -5.98
CA ALA A 218 3.10 21.84 -5.49
C ALA A 218 4.59 21.94 -5.89
N CYS A 219 5.35 20.85 -5.76
CA CYS A 219 6.78 20.86 -6.10
C CYS A 219 7.05 20.68 -7.61
N CYS A 220 6.15 19.98 -8.30
CA CYS A 220 6.26 19.65 -9.73
C CYS A 220 4.93 19.97 -10.44
N PRO A 221 4.56 21.24 -10.66
CA PRO A 221 3.33 21.55 -11.37
C PRO A 221 3.29 20.89 -12.76
N PRO A 222 2.17 20.26 -13.16
CA PRO A 222 2.03 19.68 -14.49
C PRO A 222 2.06 20.77 -15.57
N PRO A 223 2.52 20.46 -16.80
CA PRO A 223 2.51 21.42 -17.90
C PRO A 223 1.11 21.75 -18.42
N GLY A 224 0.16 20.82 -18.27
CA GLY A 224 -1.25 20.97 -18.63
C GLY A 224 -2.14 21.10 -17.41
N ASP A 225 -2.90 20.03 -17.11
CA ASP A 225 -3.92 20.02 -16.07
C ASP A 225 -3.66 18.96 -14.99
N PHE A 226 -4.60 18.84 -14.05
CA PHE A 226 -4.55 17.83 -12.99
C PHE A 226 -4.38 16.40 -13.54
N TYR A 227 -4.97 16.07 -14.69
CA TYR A 227 -4.96 14.72 -15.27
C TYR A 227 -3.66 14.36 -16.00
N ASP A 228 -2.69 15.27 -16.10
CA ASP A 228 -1.36 14.97 -16.67
C ASP A 228 -0.66 13.83 -15.90
N TYR A 229 -0.68 13.86 -14.57
CA TYR A 229 -0.08 12.80 -13.74
C TYR A 229 -1.04 11.65 -13.40
N VAL A 230 -2.35 11.84 -13.57
CA VAL A 230 -3.35 10.78 -13.31
C VAL A 230 -3.13 9.63 -14.28
N ASN A 231 -3.27 8.39 -13.78
CA ASN A 231 -3.01 7.20 -14.56
C ASN A 231 -3.98 7.05 -15.75
N PRO A 232 -3.53 6.51 -16.90
CA PRO A 232 -4.43 6.11 -17.97
C PRO A 232 -5.38 4.99 -17.49
N PRO A 233 -6.62 4.91 -18.02
CA PRO A 233 -7.11 5.65 -19.19
C PRO A 233 -7.70 7.04 -18.90
N LEU A 234 -7.88 7.43 -17.63
CA LEU A 234 -8.50 8.71 -17.28
C LEU A 234 -7.55 9.89 -17.48
N GLY A 235 -6.28 9.73 -17.12
CA GLY A 235 -5.24 10.73 -17.32
C GLY A 235 -4.14 10.28 -18.28
N LYS A 236 -3.07 11.08 -18.35
CA LYS A 236 -1.95 10.87 -19.29
C LYS A 236 -0.82 10.02 -18.70
N GLY A 237 -0.80 9.80 -17.39
CA GLY A 237 0.24 9.04 -16.68
C GLY A 237 1.65 9.58 -16.92
N MET A 238 1.79 10.90 -17.05
CA MET A 238 3.06 11.53 -17.38
C MET A 238 4.11 11.26 -16.30
N SER A 239 5.34 11.00 -16.73
CA SER A 239 6.47 10.88 -15.83
C SER A 239 6.83 12.22 -15.19
N ILE A 240 7.20 12.20 -13.91
CA ILE A 240 7.71 13.38 -13.21
C ILE A 240 9.11 13.71 -13.76
N PRO A 241 9.38 14.98 -14.15
CA PRO A 241 10.68 15.37 -14.71
C PRO A 241 11.84 15.01 -13.76
N SER A 242 12.92 14.43 -14.30
CA SER A 242 14.01 13.86 -13.50
C SER A 242 14.76 14.89 -12.64
N GLN A 243 14.76 16.15 -13.06
CA GLN A 243 15.36 17.27 -12.35
C GLN A 243 14.49 17.85 -11.23
N SER A 244 13.20 17.49 -11.15
CA SER A 244 12.33 18.00 -10.09
C SER A 244 12.73 17.41 -8.74
N TYR A 245 12.34 18.05 -7.64
CA TYR A 245 12.54 17.56 -6.28
C TYR A 245 11.19 17.57 -5.57
N LEU A 246 10.84 16.47 -4.88
CA LEU A 246 9.67 16.46 -3.99
C LEU A 246 10.17 16.67 -2.57
N THR A 247 9.43 17.42 -1.77
CA THR A 247 9.75 17.61 -0.35
C THR A 247 9.74 16.25 0.36
N PRO A 248 10.70 15.96 1.26
CA PRO A 248 10.70 14.73 2.05
C PRO A 248 9.37 14.52 2.77
N LEU A 249 8.79 13.34 2.61
CA LEU A 249 7.50 12.97 3.20
C LEU A 249 7.69 11.90 4.27
N ILE A 250 7.31 12.21 5.50
CA ILE A 250 7.23 11.27 6.62
C ILE A 250 5.75 10.86 6.79
N ALA A 251 5.44 9.59 6.59
CA ALA A 251 4.09 9.05 6.71
C ALA A 251 3.94 8.29 8.04
N ILE A 252 2.91 8.64 8.81
CA ILE A 252 2.63 8.09 10.13
C ILE A 252 1.19 7.53 10.11
N PRO A 253 1.01 6.24 9.76
CA PRO A 253 -0.32 5.65 9.66
C PRO A 253 -1.02 5.54 11.02
N THR A 254 -2.32 5.85 11.03
CA THR A 254 -3.23 5.62 12.17
C THR A 254 -4.24 4.49 11.92
N THR A 255 -4.13 3.82 10.78
CA THR A 255 -4.99 2.71 10.35
C THR A 255 -4.13 1.55 9.82
N ALA A 256 -4.49 0.30 10.14
CA ALA A 256 -3.88 -0.89 9.54
C ALA A 256 -4.73 -1.33 8.34
N GLY A 257 -4.37 -0.89 7.14
CA GLY A 257 -5.16 -1.09 5.92
C GLY A 257 -4.37 -0.90 4.64
N THR A 258 -4.16 0.37 4.26
CA THR A 258 -3.70 0.72 2.91
C THR A 258 -2.22 0.45 2.65
N GLY A 259 -1.40 0.37 3.71
CA GLY A 259 0.06 0.34 3.61
C GLY A 259 0.66 1.54 2.88
N SER A 260 -0.09 2.65 2.74
CA SER A 260 0.26 3.81 1.92
C SER A 260 1.60 4.45 2.32
N GLU A 261 2.02 4.28 3.57
CA GLU A 261 3.32 4.69 4.09
C GLU A 261 4.53 4.00 3.41
N THR A 262 4.30 2.94 2.63
CA THR A 262 5.34 2.19 1.90
C THR A 262 5.16 2.18 0.37
N THR A 263 4.02 2.67 -0.13
CA THR A 263 3.64 2.56 -1.55
C THR A 263 3.91 3.84 -2.33
N SER A 264 3.98 3.70 -3.65
CA SER A 264 4.25 4.78 -4.60
C SER A 264 3.00 5.22 -5.38
N VAL A 265 1.83 5.10 -4.75
CA VAL A 265 0.53 5.42 -5.35
C VAL A 265 -0.24 6.36 -4.42
N ALA A 266 -1.01 7.26 -5.01
CA ALA A 266 -2.06 8.03 -4.34
C ALA A 266 -3.39 7.77 -5.05
N ILE A 267 -4.41 7.32 -4.33
CA ILE A 267 -5.72 6.93 -4.87
C ILE A 267 -6.75 8.00 -4.52
N PHE A 268 -7.66 8.29 -5.44
CA PHE A 268 -8.78 9.22 -5.25
C PHE A 268 -10.00 8.84 -6.09
N ASP A 269 -11.15 9.35 -5.68
CA ASP A 269 -12.41 9.27 -6.42
C ASP A 269 -12.49 10.44 -7.42
N ASP A 270 -12.66 10.10 -8.70
CA ASP A 270 -12.91 11.05 -9.77
C ASP A 270 -14.42 11.31 -9.88
N VAL A 271 -14.85 12.42 -9.30
CA VAL A 271 -16.26 12.84 -9.24
C VAL A 271 -16.89 12.93 -10.64
N PRO A 272 -16.23 13.54 -11.66
CA PRO A 272 -16.84 13.68 -12.99
C PRO A 272 -17.16 12.35 -13.67
N THR A 273 -16.30 11.33 -13.52
CA THR A 273 -16.51 10.02 -14.15
C THR A 273 -17.16 8.99 -13.24
N ARG A 274 -17.43 9.34 -11.97
CA ARG A 274 -17.88 8.42 -10.92
C ARG A 274 -17.04 7.14 -10.95
N SER A 275 -15.73 7.32 -10.84
CA SER A 275 -14.79 6.21 -10.88
C SER A 275 -13.64 6.44 -9.92
N LYS A 276 -12.99 5.37 -9.48
CA LYS A 276 -11.80 5.46 -8.63
C LYS A 276 -10.55 5.28 -9.48
N THR A 277 -9.55 6.12 -9.23
CA THR A 277 -8.28 6.11 -9.97
C THR A 277 -7.14 6.57 -9.06
N GLY A 278 -5.98 6.85 -9.63
CA GLY A 278 -4.89 7.43 -8.87
C GLY A 278 -3.72 7.87 -9.71
N ILE A 279 -2.65 8.22 -9.01
CA ILE A 279 -1.36 8.61 -9.56
C ILE A 279 -0.36 7.57 -9.11
N ALA A 280 0.34 6.92 -10.05
CA ALA A 280 1.36 5.93 -9.73
C ALA A 280 2.73 6.39 -10.22
N ASN A 281 3.62 6.71 -9.29
CA ASN A 281 5.01 7.05 -9.62
C ASN A 281 5.93 6.68 -8.45
N LYS A 282 7.04 5.98 -8.73
CA LYS A 282 8.03 5.55 -7.72
C LYS A 282 8.47 6.66 -6.76
N ARG A 283 8.43 7.92 -7.20
CA ARG A 283 8.83 9.11 -6.44
C ARG A 283 7.78 9.63 -5.45
N LEU A 284 6.54 9.15 -5.51
CA LEU A 284 5.50 9.45 -4.51
C LEU A 284 5.70 8.69 -3.21
N ARG A 285 6.63 7.74 -3.19
CA ARG A 285 6.87 6.91 -2.03
C ARG A 285 7.40 7.77 -0.87
N PRO A 286 6.83 7.66 0.35
CA PRO A 286 7.34 8.39 1.50
C PRO A 286 8.82 8.13 1.74
N THR A 287 9.54 9.14 2.21
CA THR A 287 10.95 9.01 2.60
C THR A 287 11.08 8.11 3.82
N LEU A 288 10.16 8.23 4.78
CA LEU A 288 10.10 7.45 6.00
C LEU A 288 8.65 7.10 6.33
N GLY A 289 8.36 5.83 6.59
CA GLY A 289 7.13 5.38 7.25
C GLY A 289 7.39 5.11 8.73
N ILE A 290 6.60 5.70 9.64
CA ILE A 290 6.69 5.47 11.09
C ILE A 290 5.44 4.74 11.56
N VAL A 291 5.57 3.43 11.77
CA VAL A 291 4.47 2.54 12.14
C VAL A 291 4.49 2.33 13.66
N ASP A 292 3.58 3.01 14.33
CA ASP A 292 3.43 2.98 15.78
C ASP A 292 2.08 2.36 16.15
N PRO A 293 2.07 1.14 16.73
CA PRO A 293 0.83 0.49 17.13
C PRO A 293 -0.02 1.29 18.14
N ASN A 294 0.55 2.26 18.85
CA ASN A 294 -0.21 3.12 19.76
C ASN A 294 -1.14 4.07 19.00
N ASN A 295 -0.78 4.45 17.78
CA ASN A 295 -1.60 5.35 16.94
C ASN A 295 -2.92 4.74 16.51
N MET A 296 -3.08 3.41 16.62
CA MET A 296 -4.29 2.69 16.24
C MET A 296 -5.15 2.27 17.45
N ARG A 297 -4.77 2.68 18.67
CA ARG A 297 -5.45 2.24 19.90
C ARG A 297 -6.92 2.67 19.96
N THR A 298 -7.25 3.81 19.37
CA THR A 298 -8.59 4.39 19.33
C THR A 298 -9.35 4.04 18.04
N LEU A 299 -8.80 3.15 17.20
CA LEU A 299 -9.40 2.79 15.92
C LEU A 299 -10.75 2.10 16.14
N PRO A 300 -11.85 2.60 15.53
CA PRO A 300 -13.14 1.95 15.64
C PRO A 300 -13.11 0.53 15.06
N ALA A 301 -13.81 -0.42 15.71
CA ALA A 301 -13.83 -1.82 15.28
C ALA A 301 -14.31 -2.01 13.82
N ALA A 302 -15.25 -1.17 13.36
CA ALA A 302 -15.71 -1.19 11.97
C ALA A 302 -14.60 -0.80 10.99
N VAL A 303 -13.81 0.23 11.30
CA VAL A 303 -12.67 0.64 10.48
C VAL A 303 -11.61 -0.45 10.53
N ALA A 304 -11.26 -0.99 11.71
CA ALA A 304 -10.31 -2.08 11.86
C ALA A 304 -10.68 -3.32 11.04
N LYS A 305 -11.98 -3.64 10.98
CA LYS A 305 -12.53 -4.77 10.23
C LYS A 305 -12.33 -4.60 8.73
N TYR A 306 -12.78 -3.49 8.16
CA TYR A 306 -12.70 -3.31 6.70
C TYR A 306 -11.28 -2.96 6.26
N SER A 307 -10.53 -2.16 7.02
CA SER A 307 -9.12 -1.89 6.73
C SER A 307 -8.28 -3.17 6.83
N GLY A 308 -8.51 -4.01 7.84
CA GLY A 308 -7.80 -5.28 7.97
C GLY A 308 -8.15 -6.29 6.87
N MET A 309 -9.39 -6.30 6.40
CA MET A 309 -9.78 -7.14 5.26
C MET A 309 -9.16 -6.65 3.94
N ASP A 310 -8.94 -5.34 3.82
CA ASP A 310 -8.17 -4.76 2.72
C ASP A 310 -6.71 -5.27 2.74
N VAL A 311 -6.05 -5.29 3.90
CA VAL A 311 -4.71 -5.91 4.06
C VAL A 311 -4.70 -7.37 3.61
N LEU A 312 -5.72 -8.14 4.01
CA LEU A 312 -5.82 -9.55 3.62
C LEU A 312 -5.94 -9.69 2.10
N CYS A 313 -6.79 -8.89 1.46
CA CYS A 313 -6.96 -8.93 0.01
C CYS A 313 -5.70 -8.46 -0.72
N HIS A 314 -5.02 -7.42 -0.24
CA HIS A 314 -3.69 -7.03 -0.75
C HIS A 314 -2.71 -8.19 -0.72
N ALA A 315 -2.62 -8.91 0.40
CA ALA A 315 -1.71 -10.03 0.58
C ALA A 315 -2.05 -11.21 -0.35
N LEU A 316 -3.33 -11.55 -0.46
CA LEU A 316 -3.80 -12.62 -1.34
C LEU A 316 -3.56 -12.27 -2.80
N GLU A 317 -4.03 -11.12 -3.28
CA GLU A 317 -3.94 -10.75 -4.70
C GLU A 317 -2.51 -10.53 -5.16
N SER A 318 -1.66 -9.93 -4.33
CA SER A 318 -0.23 -9.76 -4.67
C SER A 318 0.50 -11.10 -4.76
N TYR A 319 0.14 -12.05 -3.88
CA TYR A 319 0.68 -13.40 -3.93
C TYR A 319 0.09 -14.19 -5.12
N THR A 320 -1.16 -14.00 -5.52
CA THR A 320 -1.77 -14.75 -6.63
C THR A 320 -1.71 -14.06 -7.98
N ALA A 321 -1.12 -12.86 -8.06
CA ALA A 321 -0.95 -12.12 -9.31
C ALA A 321 -0.20 -12.92 -10.39
N ILE A 322 -0.40 -12.52 -11.65
CA ILE A 322 0.37 -13.03 -12.78
C ILE A 322 1.87 -12.99 -12.43
N PRO A 323 2.63 -14.07 -12.68
CA PRO A 323 4.05 -14.07 -12.33
C PRO A 323 4.80 -13.04 -13.14
N HIS A 324 5.79 -12.38 -12.52
CA HIS A 324 6.48 -11.24 -13.13
C HIS A 324 7.15 -11.53 -14.48
N TRP A 325 7.59 -12.78 -14.71
CA TRP A 325 8.18 -13.20 -15.98
C TRP A 325 7.17 -13.37 -17.12
N LEU A 326 5.86 -13.34 -16.83
CA LEU A 326 4.76 -13.31 -17.81
C LEU A 326 4.10 -11.94 -17.91
N ARG A 327 4.64 -10.92 -17.25
CA ARG A 327 4.04 -9.59 -17.23
C ARG A 327 3.90 -9.01 -18.66
N PRO A 328 2.74 -8.41 -18.99
CA PRO A 328 2.57 -7.67 -20.23
C PRO A 328 3.66 -6.60 -20.42
N ASN A 329 4.02 -6.31 -21.67
CA ASN A 329 4.99 -5.28 -22.06
C ASN A 329 6.44 -5.50 -21.59
N SER A 330 6.86 -6.75 -21.34
CA SER A 330 8.28 -7.08 -21.06
C SER A 330 9.25 -6.54 -22.12
N SER A 331 8.82 -6.41 -23.38
CA SER A 331 9.57 -5.80 -24.48
C SER A 331 9.92 -4.32 -24.24
N SER A 332 9.05 -3.55 -23.57
CA SER A 332 9.30 -2.14 -23.26
C SER A 332 10.39 -1.95 -22.20
N VAL A 333 10.51 -2.90 -21.25
CA VAL A 333 11.55 -2.86 -20.20
C VAL A 333 12.93 -3.16 -20.75
N SER A 334 13.01 -3.98 -21.80
CA SER A 334 14.28 -4.25 -22.50
C SER A 334 14.97 -2.99 -23.06
N SER A 335 14.25 -1.88 -23.23
CA SER A 335 14.81 -0.63 -23.73
C SER A 335 15.40 0.27 -22.63
N SER A 336 14.91 0.17 -21.38
CA SER A 336 15.43 0.91 -20.23
C SER A 336 14.86 0.38 -18.91
N PRO A 337 15.66 0.23 -17.84
CA PRO A 337 15.17 -0.09 -16.50
C PRO A 337 14.12 0.91 -15.96
N LEU A 338 14.11 2.14 -16.46
CA LEU A 338 13.11 3.17 -16.10
C LEU A 338 11.69 2.79 -16.52
N ASN A 339 11.54 1.91 -17.52
CA ASN A 339 10.24 1.46 -18.02
C ASN A 339 9.68 0.29 -17.21
N ARG A 340 10.39 -0.21 -16.19
CA ARG A 340 9.85 -1.24 -15.32
C ARG A 340 8.66 -0.67 -14.54
N PRO A 341 7.45 -1.25 -14.68
CA PRO A 341 6.27 -0.74 -14.01
C PRO A 341 6.42 -0.83 -12.49
N ALA A 342 5.69 0.01 -11.77
CA ALA A 342 5.63 -0.05 -10.32
C ALA A 342 5.12 -1.43 -9.85
N TYR A 343 4.07 -1.94 -10.50
CA TYR A 343 3.55 -3.28 -10.29
C TYR A 343 4.09 -4.25 -11.33
N GLN A 344 4.75 -5.28 -10.83
CA GLN A 344 5.59 -6.17 -11.63
C GLN A 344 4.98 -7.55 -11.79
N GLY A 345 3.86 -7.86 -11.12
CA GLY A 345 3.35 -9.21 -10.96
C GLY A 345 4.00 -9.92 -9.76
N SER A 346 3.50 -11.10 -9.42
CA SER A 346 4.00 -11.87 -8.29
C SER A 346 5.48 -12.22 -8.48
N ASN A 347 6.28 -12.07 -7.42
CA ASN A 347 7.74 -12.17 -7.50
C ASN A 347 8.37 -12.55 -6.17
N PRO A 348 9.51 -13.29 -6.19
CA PRO A 348 10.07 -13.89 -4.98
C PRO A 348 10.37 -12.91 -3.83
N ILE A 349 10.64 -11.63 -4.14
CA ILE A 349 10.96 -10.62 -3.12
C ILE A 349 9.67 -10.09 -2.47
N SER A 350 8.65 -9.80 -3.27
CA SER A 350 7.34 -9.35 -2.78
C SER A 350 6.58 -10.46 -2.04
N ASP A 351 6.83 -11.71 -2.41
CA ASP A 351 6.21 -12.90 -1.82
C ASP A 351 6.53 -13.04 -0.32
N ILE A 352 7.73 -12.64 0.11
CA ILE A 352 8.14 -12.63 1.52
C ILE A 352 7.16 -11.79 2.35
N TRP A 353 6.89 -10.58 1.87
CA TRP A 353 6.05 -9.61 2.57
C TRP A 353 4.57 -9.93 2.44
N SER A 354 4.14 -10.43 1.29
CA SER A 354 2.75 -10.84 1.03
C SER A 354 2.37 -12.04 1.91
N LEU A 355 3.23 -13.06 2.01
CA LEU A 355 3.00 -14.21 2.90
C LEU A 355 3.08 -13.84 4.37
N HIS A 356 3.97 -12.92 4.76
CA HIS A 356 4.00 -12.40 6.12
C HIS A 356 2.67 -11.72 6.47
N ALA A 357 2.21 -10.79 5.64
CA ALA A 357 0.94 -10.10 5.83
C ALA A 357 -0.25 -11.07 5.88
N LEU A 358 -0.30 -12.05 4.98
CA LEU A 358 -1.35 -13.07 4.94
C LEU A 358 -1.41 -13.88 6.25
N ARG A 359 -0.26 -14.36 6.74
CA ARG A 359 -0.20 -15.15 7.98
C ARG A 359 -0.61 -14.33 9.20
N GLU A 360 -0.16 -13.09 9.29
CA GLU A 360 -0.52 -12.18 10.39
C GLU A 360 -2.02 -11.84 10.33
N CYS A 361 -2.57 -11.49 9.15
CA CYS A 361 -4.01 -11.24 8.99
C CYS A 361 -4.85 -12.47 9.35
N ALA A 362 -4.45 -13.65 8.86
CA ALA A 362 -5.16 -14.90 9.11
C ALA A 362 -5.31 -15.17 10.61
N MET A 363 -4.33 -14.81 11.43
CA MET A 363 -4.33 -15.06 12.88
C MET A 363 -4.91 -13.92 13.70
N TYR A 364 -4.52 -12.67 13.41
CA TYR A 364 -4.73 -11.53 14.31
C TYR A 364 -5.86 -10.60 13.88
N LEU A 365 -6.35 -10.67 12.64
CA LEU A 365 -7.47 -9.82 12.21
C LEU A 365 -8.73 -10.03 13.07
N PRO A 366 -9.20 -11.27 13.34
CA PRO A 366 -10.35 -11.47 14.23
C PRO A 366 -10.14 -10.93 15.64
N ARG A 367 -8.92 -11.05 16.18
CA ARG A 367 -8.56 -10.52 17.49
C ARG A 367 -8.60 -8.99 17.52
N MET A 368 -7.98 -8.35 16.52
CA MET A 368 -7.96 -6.89 16.38
C MET A 368 -9.37 -6.30 16.20
N VAL A 369 -10.26 -6.99 15.49
CA VAL A 369 -11.66 -6.54 15.33
C VAL A 369 -12.46 -6.67 16.62
N ASN A 370 -12.21 -7.73 17.40
CA ASN A 370 -12.94 -7.98 18.64
C ASN A 370 -12.50 -7.06 19.79
N ASP A 371 -11.21 -6.75 19.89
CA ASP A 371 -10.67 -5.88 20.95
C ASP A 371 -9.53 -4.96 20.41
N PRO A 372 -9.86 -3.94 19.59
CA PRO A 372 -8.85 -3.08 18.98
C PRO A 372 -8.04 -2.26 20.00
N ALA A 373 -8.66 -1.92 21.13
CA ALA A 373 -8.02 -1.12 22.17
C ALA A 373 -7.19 -1.97 23.15
N GLY A 374 -7.69 -3.13 23.57
CA GLY A 374 -7.09 -3.97 24.60
C GLY A 374 -6.11 -5.02 24.09
N ASP A 375 -6.27 -5.54 22.87
CA ASP A 375 -5.36 -6.55 22.30
C ASP A 375 -4.15 -5.89 21.61
N GLU A 376 -3.18 -5.48 22.41
CA GLU A 376 -1.96 -4.80 21.92
C GLU A 376 -1.15 -5.65 20.95
N GLU A 377 -1.13 -6.97 21.15
CA GLU A 377 -0.43 -7.90 20.26
C GLU A 377 -1.11 -7.92 18.90
N ALA A 378 -2.43 -8.15 18.85
CA ALA A 378 -3.15 -8.20 17.59
C ALA A 378 -3.05 -6.88 16.82
N ARG A 379 -3.14 -5.74 17.54
CA ARG A 379 -2.93 -4.41 16.95
C ARG A 379 -1.53 -4.26 16.36
N SER A 380 -0.50 -4.58 17.14
CA SER A 380 0.91 -4.56 16.73
C SER A 380 1.14 -5.42 15.47
N LYS A 381 0.60 -6.65 15.47
CA LYS A 381 0.68 -7.56 14.32
C LYS A 381 -0.05 -7.05 13.09
N MET A 382 -1.25 -6.49 13.24
CA MET A 382 -2.00 -5.92 12.12
C MET A 382 -1.34 -4.66 11.55
N CYS A 383 -0.72 -3.82 12.38
CA CYS A 383 0.09 -2.68 11.91
C CYS A 383 1.22 -3.16 11.00
N LEU A 384 2.00 -4.14 11.46
CA LEU A 384 3.11 -4.69 10.70
C LEU A 384 2.62 -5.44 9.45
N ALA A 385 1.46 -6.12 9.53
CA ALA A 385 0.83 -6.78 8.40
C ALA A 385 0.44 -5.77 7.31
N SER A 386 -0.15 -4.62 7.68
CA SER A 386 -0.49 -3.54 6.75
C SER A 386 0.74 -3.03 5.99
N SER A 387 1.83 -2.72 6.69
CA SER A 387 3.06 -2.26 6.04
C SER A 387 3.74 -3.36 5.21
N SER A 388 3.65 -4.61 5.67
CA SER A 388 4.14 -5.78 4.91
C SER A 388 3.34 -5.96 3.61
N ALA A 389 2.01 -5.86 3.67
CA ALA A 389 1.18 -5.87 2.48
C ALA A 389 1.60 -4.73 1.55
N GLY A 390 1.73 -3.50 2.05
CA GLY A 390 2.23 -2.34 1.30
C GLY A 390 3.56 -2.60 0.58
N MET A 391 4.53 -3.24 1.22
CA MET A 391 5.79 -3.65 0.60
C MET A 391 5.60 -4.74 -0.48
N GLY A 392 4.72 -5.72 -0.23
CA GLY A 392 4.38 -6.80 -1.16
C GLY A 392 3.62 -6.27 -2.38
N PHE A 393 2.37 -5.83 -2.19
CA PHE A 393 1.51 -5.35 -3.27
C PHE A 393 2.03 -4.05 -3.91
N GLY A 394 2.78 -3.21 -3.17
CA GLY A 394 3.40 -2.02 -3.73
C GLY A 394 4.36 -2.32 -4.89
N ASN A 395 4.82 -3.57 -5.02
CA ASN A 395 5.73 -4.04 -6.06
C ASN A 395 5.12 -5.15 -6.93
N ALA A 396 4.34 -6.08 -6.37
CA ALA A 396 3.65 -7.11 -7.16
C ALA A 396 2.35 -6.59 -7.82
N GLY A 397 1.66 -5.67 -7.14
CA GLY A 397 0.33 -5.16 -7.46
C GLY A 397 -0.81 -6.02 -6.91
N VAL A 398 -2.03 -5.61 -7.20
CA VAL A 398 -3.30 -6.29 -6.88
C VAL A 398 -4.11 -6.50 -8.15
N HIS A 399 -5.16 -7.32 -8.12
CA HIS A 399 -5.89 -7.71 -9.32
C HIS A 399 -7.41 -7.49 -9.23
N LEU A 400 -8.20 -8.52 -9.53
CA LEU A 400 -9.65 -8.44 -9.76
C LEU A 400 -10.47 -8.02 -8.54
N CYS A 401 -10.09 -8.33 -7.29
CA CYS A 401 -10.86 -7.88 -6.13
C CYS A 401 -10.84 -6.35 -6.06
N HIS A 402 -9.65 -5.76 -6.17
CA HIS A 402 -9.49 -4.30 -6.26
C HIS A 402 -10.10 -3.74 -7.55
N GLY A 403 -9.94 -4.40 -8.70
CA GLY A 403 -10.52 -3.95 -9.97
C GLY A 403 -12.04 -3.83 -9.92
N MET A 404 -12.72 -4.85 -9.39
CA MET A 404 -14.18 -4.86 -9.23
C MET A 404 -14.65 -3.91 -8.12
N SER A 405 -13.84 -3.73 -7.07
CA SER A 405 -14.19 -2.87 -5.93
C SER A 405 -14.48 -1.42 -6.35
N TYR A 406 -13.83 -0.92 -7.39
CA TYR A 406 -13.99 0.46 -7.82
C TYR A 406 -15.37 0.70 -8.43
N ALA A 407 -15.93 -0.26 -9.17
CA ALA A 407 -17.30 -0.19 -9.65
C ALA A 407 -18.29 -0.20 -8.47
N VAL A 408 -18.06 -1.08 -7.49
CA VAL A 408 -18.89 -1.19 -6.27
C VAL A 408 -18.84 0.07 -5.40
N ALA A 409 -17.68 0.71 -5.28
CA ALA A 409 -17.49 1.89 -4.45
C ALA A 409 -17.92 3.20 -5.13
N SER A 410 -17.98 3.25 -6.46
CA SER A 410 -18.36 4.46 -7.20
C SER A 410 -19.82 4.48 -7.66
N GLN A 411 -20.46 3.31 -7.76
CA GLN A 411 -21.87 3.16 -8.12
C GLN A 411 -22.74 2.81 -6.91
N VAL A 412 -22.39 3.34 -5.74
CA VAL A 412 -23.09 3.07 -4.48
C VAL A 412 -24.58 3.35 -4.63
N LYS A 413 -25.40 2.42 -4.14
CA LYS A 413 -26.85 2.58 -4.12
C LYS A 413 -27.25 3.74 -3.20
N ASP A 414 -28.23 4.52 -3.66
CA ASP A 414 -28.72 5.68 -2.93
C ASP A 414 -29.10 5.31 -1.48
N GLY A 415 -28.52 6.03 -0.53
CA GLY A 415 -28.76 5.83 0.91
C GLY A 415 -27.96 4.70 1.57
N TYR A 416 -27.19 3.89 0.82
CA TYR A 416 -26.29 2.92 1.44
C TYR A 416 -25.14 3.63 2.16
N TRP A 417 -24.88 3.22 3.40
CA TRP A 417 -23.76 3.71 4.17
C TRP A 417 -23.13 2.58 4.97
N THR A 418 -21.81 2.45 4.89
CA THR A 418 -21.10 1.42 5.64
C THR A 418 -21.18 1.68 7.14
N ASP A 419 -21.70 0.70 7.88
CA ASP A 419 -21.83 0.81 9.33
C ASP A 419 -20.49 1.10 10.01
N GLY A 420 -20.51 2.05 10.94
CA GLY A 420 -19.35 2.48 11.72
C GLY A 420 -18.40 3.43 11.00
N TYR A 421 -18.75 3.91 9.79
CA TYR A 421 -18.08 5.02 9.13
C TYR A 421 -18.86 6.32 9.36
N PRO A 422 -18.19 7.46 9.57
CA PRO A 422 -18.85 8.73 9.88
C PRO A 422 -19.70 9.18 8.68
N LYS A 423 -21.02 9.29 8.85
CA LYS A 423 -21.88 9.95 7.85
C LYS A 423 -21.51 11.42 7.83
N ILE A 424 -21.08 11.93 6.67
CA ILE A 424 -20.98 13.38 6.46
C ILE A 424 -22.43 13.88 6.38
N MET A 425 -23.05 14.11 7.53
CA MET A 425 -24.35 14.77 7.61
C MET A 425 -24.09 16.27 7.60
N HIS A 426 -24.64 16.96 6.60
CA HIS A 426 -24.72 18.41 6.64
C HIS A 426 -25.43 18.82 7.94
N ASP A 427 -24.77 19.67 8.73
CA ASP A 427 -25.32 20.25 9.94
C ASP A 427 -26.68 20.91 9.66
N ASN A 428 -27.74 20.25 10.10
CA ASN A 428 -28.99 20.91 10.47
C ASN A 428 -29.56 20.39 11.80
N ASP A 429 -28.92 19.43 12.48
CA ASP A 429 -29.50 18.79 13.68
C ASP A 429 -28.55 18.62 14.89
N SER A 430 -27.32 19.12 14.86
CA SER A 430 -26.45 19.12 16.04
C SER A 430 -25.81 20.49 16.26
N GLY A 431 -26.23 21.20 17.31
CA GLY A 431 -25.72 22.50 17.74
C GLY A 431 -24.28 22.49 18.27
N ALA A 432 -23.35 21.87 17.55
CA ALA A 432 -21.91 22.02 17.74
C ALA A 432 -21.37 22.96 16.65
N SER A 433 -20.55 23.92 17.05
CA SER A 433 -20.15 25.07 16.23
C SER A 433 -19.44 24.69 14.94
N ALA A 434 -19.96 25.21 13.83
CA ALA A 434 -19.35 25.25 12.52
C ALA A 434 -17.94 25.87 12.52
N SER A 435 -16.94 25.11 12.08
CA SER A 435 -15.76 25.68 11.42
C SER A 435 -15.07 24.64 10.52
N ALA A 436 -15.60 24.43 9.31
CA ALA A 436 -14.83 24.08 8.13
C ALA A 436 -15.77 24.13 6.93
N SER A 437 -15.46 24.99 5.96
CA SER A 437 -16.10 25.06 4.65
C SER A 437 -16.07 23.69 3.97
N HIS A 438 -17.14 22.91 4.12
CA HIS A 438 -17.34 21.68 3.36
C HIS A 438 -18.09 22.05 2.08
N ASN A 439 -17.43 21.87 0.93
CA ASN A 439 -18.05 22.07 -0.37
C ASN A 439 -19.21 21.09 -0.53
N VAL A 440 -20.40 21.66 -0.73
CA VAL A 440 -21.70 20.99 -0.69
C VAL A 440 -21.91 19.99 -1.84
N ASP A 441 -21.09 20.04 -2.89
CA ASP A 441 -21.33 19.30 -4.14
C ASP A 441 -20.63 17.93 -4.25
N ASP A 442 -19.76 17.53 -3.30
CA ASP A 442 -18.96 16.28 -3.38
C ASP A 442 -19.57 15.11 -2.56
N ASP A 443 -20.43 15.39 -1.57
CA ASP A 443 -20.81 14.42 -0.52
C ASP A 443 -22.25 13.86 -0.64
N HIS A 444 -22.92 14.04 -1.78
CA HIS A 444 -24.31 13.59 -1.97
C HIS A 444 -24.50 12.09 -2.28
N HIS A 445 -23.46 11.26 -2.19
CA HIS A 445 -23.54 9.84 -2.54
C HIS A 445 -23.28 8.93 -1.33
N GLY A 446 -23.90 7.75 -1.34
CA GLY A 446 -23.68 6.74 -0.30
C GLY A 446 -22.21 6.29 -0.24
N LEU A 447 -21.82 5.63 0.85
CA LEU A 447 -20.44 5.18 1.09
C LEU A 447 -20.36 3.67 1.28
N VAL A 448 -19.68 2.99 0.35
CA VAL A 448 -19.13 1.65 0.59
C VAL A 448 -17.65 1.79 0.94
N ALA A 449 -17.26 1.44 2.16
CA ALA A 449 -15.86 1.50 2.58
C ALA A 449 -14.99 0.64 1.65
N HIS A 450 -13.80 1.13 1.28
CA HIS A 450 -12.96 0.44 0.29
C HIS A 450 -12.73 -1.04 0.62
N GLY A 451 -12.30 -1.34 1.85
CA GLY A 451 -12.08 -2.73 2.26
C GLY A 451 -13.31 -3.63 2.17
N LEU A 452 -14.52 -3.10 2.39
CA LEU A 452 -15.77 -3.84 2.16
C LEU A 452 -15.99 -4.11 0.66
N SER A 453 -15.83 -3.08 -0.17
CA SER A 453 -15.98 -3.21 -1.64
C SER A 453 -14.98 -4.19 -2.27
N VAL A 454 -13.80 -4.36 -1.68
CA VAL A 454 -12.80 -5.36 -2.10
C VAL A 454 -13.20 -6.76 -1.59
N ALA A 455 -13.47 -6.87 -0.28
CA ALA A 455 -13.74 -8.14 0.39
C ALA A 455 -14.94 -8.89 -0.19
N ILE A 456 -16.00 -8.16 -0.55
CA ILE A 456 -17.27 -8.76 -0.97
C ILE A 456 -17.15 -9.50 -2.30
N ASN A 457 -16.20 -9.09 -3.14
CA ASN A 457 -15.91 -9.71 -4.44
C ASN A 457 -14.89 -10.86 -4.31
N ALA A 458 -14.14 -10.92 -3.21
CA ALA A 458 -12.97 -11.79 -3.08
C ALA A 458 -13.29 -13.29 -3.25
N PRO A 459 -14.36 -13.86 -2.65
CA PRO A 459 -14.68 -15.27 -2.85
C PRO A 459 -14.89 -15.62 -4.34
N ALA A 460 -15.68 -14.82 -5.06
CA ALA A 460 -15.95 -15.04 -6.49
C ALA A 460 -14.66 -14.92 -7.33
N VAL A 461 -13.86 -13.91 -7.05
CA VAL A 461 -12.56 -13.70 -7.71
C VAL A 461 -11.63 -14.90 -7.52
N PHE A 462 -11.42 -15.36 -6.29
CA PHE A 462 -10.46 -16.45 -6.04
C PHE A 462 -10.98 -17.81 -6.54
N ARG A 463 -12.30 -18.01 -6.53
CA ARG A 463 -12.93 -19.17 -7.18
C ARG A 463 -12.66 -19.17 -8.68
N PHE A 464 -12.77 -18.01 -9.33
CA PHE A 464 -12.45 -17.81 -10.74
C PHE A 464 -10.95 -17.97 -11.04
N THR A 465 -10.06 -17.26 -10.34
CA THR A 465 -8.62 -17.24 -10.65
C THR A 465 -7.93 -18.57 -10.32
N GLY A 466 -8.39 -19.26 -9.28
CA GLY A 466 -7.84 -20.54 -8.85
C GLY A 466 -8.48 -21.78 -9.49
N LYS A 467 -9.37 -21.61 -10.48
CA LYS A 467 -10.07 -22.72 -11.14
C LYS A 467 -9.12 -23.53 -12.04
N PRO A 468 -9.01 -24.87 -11.87
CA PRO A 468 -8.19 -25.70 -12.73
C PRO A 468 -8.63 -25.74 -14.20
N GLY A 469 -7.67 -25.95 -15.10
CA GLY A 469 -7.86 -26.08 -16.54
C GLY A 469 -8.14 -24.77 -17.28
N GLN A 470 -7.95 -23.61 -16.63
CA GLN A 470 -8.31 -22.30 -17.21
C GLN A 470 -7.12 -21.49 -17.76
N ILE A 471 -5.88 -21.88 -17.45
CA ILE A 471 -4.68 -21.19 -17.92
C ILE A 471 -3.96 -22.09 -18.91
N SER A 472 -3.81 -21.65 -20.16
CA SER A 472 -3.28 -22.47 -21.26
C SER A 472 -1.80 -22.84 -21.10
N ASN A 473 -1.01 -22.01 -20.40
CA ASN A 473 0.39 -22.28 -20.11
C ASN A 473 0.50 -23.19 -18.86
N PRO A 474 0.97 -24.44 -18.97
CA PRO A 474 0.97 -25.38 -17.85
C PRO A 474 1.83 -24.94 -16.66
N THR A 475 2.94 -24.24 -16.92
CA THR A 475 3.82 -23.72 -15.87
C THR A 475 3.13 -22.59 -15.12
N ALA A 476 2.46 -21.68 -15.84
CA ALA A 476 1.70 -20.59 -15.25
C ALA A 476 0.48 -21.11 -14.48
N GLU A 477 -0.20 -22.13 -15.02
CA GLU A 477 -1.34 -22.78 -14.38
C GLU A 477 -0.93 -23.41 -13.05
N LYS A 478 0.13 -24.23 -13.06
CA LYS A 478 0.64 -24.85 -11.83
C LYS A 478 1.06 -23.79 -10.81
N HIS A 479 1.75 -22.73 -11.26
CA HIS A 479 2.13 -21.62 -10.40
C HIS A 479 0.92 -20.95 -9.75
N CYS A 480 -0.13 -20.67 -10.52
CA CYS A 480 -1.37 -20.10 -10.01
C CYS A 480 -2.05 -21.03 -8.99
N GLN A 481 -2.24 -22.31 -9.33
CA GLN A 481 -2.91 -23.31 -8.49
C GLN A 481 -2.17 -23.54 -7.17
N ASP A 482 -0.85 -23.69 -7.20
CA ASP A 482 -0.04 -23.90 -5.99
C ASP A 482 -0.18 -22.72 -5.02
N ARG A 483 -0.24 -21.50 -5.54
CA ARG A 483 -0.32 -20.28 -4.73
C ARG A 483 -1.70 -20.04 -4.13
N HIS A 484 -2.77 -20.36 -4.87
CA HIS A 484 -4.12 -20.38 -4.32
C HIS A 484 -4.25 -21.46 -3.23
N ALA A 485 -3.67 -22.65 -3.45
CA ALA A 485 -3.66 -23.72 -2.46
C ALA A 485 -2.92 -23.31 -1.19
N GLU A 486 -1.77 -22.65 -1.31
CA GLU A 486 -1.00 -22.15 -0.16
C GLU A 486 -1.79 -21.10 0.62
N CYS A 487 -2.47 -20.17 -0.06
CA CYS A 487 -3.32 -19.19 0.59
C CYS A 487 -4.46 -19.85 1.37
N ALA A 488 -5.15 -20.82 0.73
CA ALA A 488 -6.21 -21.59 1.37
C ALA A 488 -5.69 -22.35 2.60
N LEU A 489 -4.52 -23.00 2.51
CA LEU A 489 -3.89 -23.71 3.63
C LEU A 489 -3.57 -22.78 4.80
N ILE A 490 -3.07 -21.57 4.53
CA ILE A 490 -2.76 -20.58 5.59
C ILE A 490 -4.03 -20.17 6.33
N LEU A 491 -5.09 -19.82 5.61
CA LEU A 491 -6.38 -19.45 6.22
C LEU A 491 -7.02 -20.63 6.96
N HIS A 492 -7.00 -21.81 6.35
CA HIS A 492 -7.50 -23.05 6.94
C HIS A 492 -6.83 -23.36 8.28
N ASN A 493 -5.49 -23.37 8.29
CA ASN A 493 -4.72 -23.66 9.51
C ASN A 493 -4.96 -22.61 10.60
N ALA A 494 -5.09 -21.33 10.23
CA ALA A 494 -5.42 -20.28 11.18
C ALA A 494 -6.84 -20.45 11.77
N ARG A 495 -7.82 -20.83 10.94
CA ARG A 495 -9.18 -21.16 11.40
C ARG A 495 -9.17 -22.33 12.38
N LEU A 496 -8.49 -23.43 12.04
CA LEU A 496 -8.35 -24.58 12.94
C LEU A 496 -7.68 -24.17 14.26
N HIS A 497 -6.62 -23.37 14.22
CA HIS A 497 -5.96 -22.88 15.43
C HIS A 497 -6.93 -22.12 16.34
N ARG A 498 -7.76 -21.22 15.78
CA ARG A 498 -8.79 -20.51 16.56
C ARG A 498 -9.80 -21.46 17.19
N LEU A 499 -10.35 -22.40 16.41
CA LEU A 499 -11.38 -23.34 16.88
C LEU A 499 -10.87 -24.28 17.99
N THR A 500 -9.60 -24.70 17.96
CA THR A 500 -9.03 -25.54 19.02
C THR A 500 -9.02 -24.86 20.39
N HIS A 501 -9.07 -23.54 20.45
CA HIS A 501 -9.09 -22.79 21.70
C HIS A 501 -10.51 -22.54 22.24
N ASP A 502 -11.55 -22.67 21.40
CA ASP A 502 -12.94 -22.31 21.73
C ASP A 502 -13.81 -23.47 22.27
N ASN A 503 -13.29 -24.70 22.39
CA ASN A 503 -14.00 -25.88 22.94
C ASN A 503 -15.42 -26.16 22.36
N SER A 504 -15.76 -25.61 21.19
CA SER A 504 -17.08 -25.76 20.54
C SER A 504 -17.02 -26.64 19.27
N SER A 505 -18.16 -27.25 18.95
CA SER A 505 -18.38 -28.48 18.16
C SER A 505 -18.10 -28.44 16.64
N SER A 506 -17.85 -29.63 16.09
CA SER A 506 -17.77 -30.05 14.67
C SER A 506 -16.75 -29.31 13.79
N MET A 507 -15.47 -29.68 13.94
CA MET A 507 -14.38 -29.19 13.10
C MET A 507 -14.45 -29.81 11.69
N THR A 508 -14.96 -29.04 10.72
CA THR A 508 -14.90 -29.40 9.29
C THR A 508 -13.47 -29.17 8.76
N THR A 509 -12.65 -30.21 8.89
CA THR A 509 -11.31 -30.25 8.33
C THR A 509 -11.36 -30.75 6.88
N ILE A 510 -10.70 -30.03 5.97
CA ILE A 510 -10.48 -30.48 4.59
C ILE A 510 -9.03 -30.92 4.44
N SER A 511 -8.79 -32.03 3.74
CA SER A 511 -7.41 -32.51 3.54
C SER A 511 -6.63 -31.57 2.62
N GLU A 512 -5.31 -31.47 2.82
CA GLU A 512 -4.43 -30.72 1.90
C GLU A 512 -4.58 -31.19 0.44
N LYS A 513 -4.77 -32.50 0.24
CA LYS A 513 -5.03 -33.07 -1.09
C LYS A 513 -6.30 -32.48 -1.71
N ALA A 514 -7.37 -32.35 -0.95
CA ALA A 514 -8.63 -31.76 -1.43
C ALA A 514 -8.46 -30.26 -1.74
N ILE A 515 -7.75 -29.52 -0.89
CA ILE A 515 -7.41 -28.10 -1.16
C ILE A 515 -6.67 -27.98 -2.49
N ARG A 516 -5.64 -28.79 -2.72
CA ARG A 516 -4.83 -28.73 -3.94
C ARG A 516 -5.60 -29.16 -5.19
N GLN A 517 -6.66 -29.95 -5.07
CA GLN A 517 -7.52 -30.34 -6.20
C GLN A 517 -8.42 -29.20 -6.68
N HIS A 518 -8.94 -28.38 -5.75
CA HIS A 518 -9.83 -27.26 -6.05
C HIS A 518 -9.41 -26.00 -5.28
N PRO A 519 -8.23 -25.44 -5.59
CA PRO A 519 -7.61 -24.43 -4.73
C PRO A 519 -8.37 -23.10 -4.71
N GLY A 520 -8.98 -22.69 -5.83
CA GLY A 520 -9.85 -21.51 -5.87
C GLY A 520 -11.08 -21.65 -4.97
N GLU A 521 -11.77 -22.79 -5.02
CA GLU A 521 -12.95 -23.06 -4.19
C GLU A 521 -12.58 -23.15 -2.70
N ALA A 522 -11.46 -23.82 -2.39
CA ALA A 522 -10.97 -23.93 -1.02
C ALA A 522 -10.63 -22.54 -0.43
N LEU A 523 -9.96 -21.68 -1.20
CA LEU A 523 -9.65 -20.31 -0.78
C LEU A 523 -10.92 -19.47 -0.58
N ALA A 524 -11.86 -19.54 -1.53
CA ALA A 524 -13.13 -18.84 -1.44
C ALA A 524 -13.94 -19.25 -0.18
N ASN A 525 -13.96 -20.54 0.14
CA ASN A 525 -14.66 -21.06 1.33
C ASN A 525 -14.01 -20.58 2.63
N GLU A 526 -12.67 -20.61 2.74
CA GLU A 526 -11.98 -20.10 3.94
C GLU A 526 -12.15 -18.58 4.11
N LEU A 527 -12.28 -17.83 3.01
CA LEU A 527 -12.64 -16.41 3.06
C LEU A 527 -14.08 -16.20 3.55
N LEU A 528 -15.04 -16.99 3.07
CA LEU A 528 -16.43 -16.92 3.53
C LEU A 528 -16.55 -17.25 5.02
N GLU A 529 -15.81 -18.24 5.51
CA GLU A 529 -15.72 -18.57 6.94
C GLU A 529 -15.17 -17.38 7.77
N LEU A 530 -14.12 -16.73 7.28
CA LEU A 530 -13.55 -15.54 7.94
C LEU A 530 -14.52 -14.35 7.88
N MET A 531 -15.17 -14.11 6.74
CA MET A 531 -16.19 -13.07 6.59
C MET A 531 -17.35 -13.27 7.56
N HIS A 532 -17.82 -14.52 7.69
CA HIS A 532 -18.85 -14.89 8.66
C HIS A 532 -18.39 -14.59 10.10
N LEU A 533 -17.18 -15.01 10.48
CA LEU A 533 -16.60 -14.73 11.79
C LEU A 533 -16.53 -13.23 12.10
N LEU A 534 -16.16 -12.41 11.10
CA LEU A 534 -16.04 -10.96 11.22
C LEU A 534 -17.36 -10.20 11.05
N LYS A 535 -18.48 -10.91 10.81
CA LYS A 535 -19.79 -10.31 10.48
C LYS A 535 -19.70 -9.34 9.30
N ILE A 536 -18.96 -9.74 8.26
CA ILE A 536 -18.92 -9.08 6.96
C ILE A 536 -20.01 -9.74 6.11
N PRO A 537 -20.86 -8.96 5.42
CA PRO A 537 -21.89 -9.55 4.59
C PRO A 537 -21.28 -10.35 3.44
N ALA A 538 -21.89 -11.49 3.12
CA ALA A 538 -21.54 -12.29 1.96
C ALA A 538 -22.35 -11.80 0.75
N GLY A 539 -21.67 -11.23 -0.23
CA GLY A 539 -22.23 -10.89 -1.53
C GLY A 539 -22.93 -9.52 -1.64
N LEU A 540 -23.00 -9.04 -2.88
CA LEU A 540 -23.35 -7.67 -3.27
C LEU A 540 -24.80 -7.28 -2.96
N ARG A 541 -25.72 -8.25 -2.81
CA ARG A 541 -27.12 -7.97 -2.44
C ARG A 541 -27.26 -7.24 -1.12
N SER A 542 -26.35 -7.48 -0.19
CA SER A 542 -26.30 -6.78 1.10
C SER A 542 -26.04 -5.28 0.96
N LEU A 543 -25.47 -4.83 -0.16
CA LEU A 543 -25.21 -3.43 -0.48
C LEU A 543 -26.32 -2.82 -1.36
N GLY A 544 -27.39 -3.57 -1.64
CA GLY A 544 -28.52 -3.16 -2.47
C GLY A 544 -28.37 -3.44 -3.97
N TYR A 545 -27.30 -4.11 -4.41
CA TYR A 545 -27.16 -4.53 -5.81
C TYR A 545 -28.04 -5.74 -6.14
N ASN A 546 -28.44 -5.85 -7.39
CA ASN A 546 -29.19 -6.99 -7.92
C ASN A 546 -28.75 -7.33 -9.35
N GLU A 547 -29.38 -8.33 -9.95
CA GLU A 547 -29.06 -8.85 -11.28
C GLU A 547 -29.07 -7.79 -12.39
N SER A 548 -29.88 -6.72 -12.25
CA SER A 548 -29.92 -5.64 -13.23
C SER A 548 -28.65 -4.78 -13.25
N ASP A 549 -27.88 -4.80 -12.16
CA ASP A 549 -26.67 -3.97 -11.99
C ASP A 549 -25.41 -4.63 -12.56
N VAL A 550 -25.40 -5.96 -12.71
CA VAL A 550 -24.23 -6.76 -13.12
C VAL A 550 -23.57 -6.22 -14.39
N LYS A 551 -24.39 -5.87 -15.39
CA LYS A 551 -23.88 -5.36 -16.67
C LYS A 551 -23.17 -4.02 -16.53
N GLU A 552 -23.66 -3.15 -15.66
CA GLU A 552 -23.08 -1.83 -15.45
C GLU A 552 -21.79 -1.92 -14.62
N LEU A 553 -21.82 -2.73 -13.54
CA LEU A 553 -20.65 -3.00 -12.71
C LEU A 553 -19.49 -3.61 -13.51
N ALA A 554 -19.79 -4.57 -14.39
CA ALA A 554 -18.80 -5.19 -15.26
C ALA A 554 -18.17 -4.18 -16.23
N ARG A 555 -18.99 -3.34 -16.89
CA ARG A 555 -18.47 -2.29 -17.78
C ARG A 555 -17.63 -1.25 -17.05
N ALA A 556 -18.02 -0.86 -15.84
CA ALA A 556 -17.29 0.11 -15.03
C ALA A 556 -15.94 -0.42 -14.49
N THR A 557 -15.76 -1.74 -14.48
CA THR A 557 -14.49 -2.38 -14.11
C THR A 557 -13.47 -2.37 -15.26
N LEU A 558 -13.89 -2.38 -16.53
CA LEU A 558 -12.99 -2.46 -17.69
C LEU A 558 -11.91 -1.36 -17.73
N PRO A 559 -12.20 -0.08 -17.42
CA PRO A 559 -11.18 0.97 -17.40
C PRO A 559 -10.02 0.73 -16.41
N GLN A 560 -10.19 -0.20 -15.46
CA GLN A 560 -9.22 -0.48 -14.39
C GLN A 560 -8.04 -1.37 -14.85
N HIS A 561 -7.49 -1.08 -16.04
CA HIS A 561 -6.39 -1.81 -16.67
C HIS A 561 -5.17 -2.02 -15.77
N ARG A 562 -4.91 -1.11 -14.83
CA ARG A 562 -3.77 -1.20 -13.90
C ARG A 562 -3.82 -2.47 -13.05
N VAL A 563 -5.02 -2.89 -12.65
CA VAL A 563 -5.22 -4.02 -11.73
C VAL A 563 -5.78 -5.23 -12.46
N THR A 564 -6.70 -5.07 -13.42
CA THR A 564 -7.25 -6.22 -14.18
C THR A 564 -6.16 -6.96 -14.97
N LYS A 565 -5.15 -6.24 -15.49
CA LYS A 565 -3.96 -6.83 -16.16
C LYS A 565 -2.93 -7.44 -15.22
N LEU A 566 -3.23 -7.58 -13.93
CA LEU A 566 -2.41 -8.35 -12.99
C LEU A 566 -3.09 -9.66 -12.55
N SER A 567 -4.32 -9.89 -13.00
CA SER A 567 -4.99 -11.19 -12.82
C SER A 567 -4.11 -12.32 -13.37
N PRO A 568 -3.98 -13.47 -12.68
CA PRO A 568 -3.27 -14.63 -13.22
C PRO A 568 -4.01 -15.29 -14.41
N ARG A 569 -5.32 -15.03 -14.56
CA ARG A 569 -6.11 -15.39 -15.74
C ARG A 569 -6.23 -14.16 -16.65
N GLN A 570 -5.69 -14.24 -17.88
CA GLN A 570 -5.69 -13.14 -18.85
C GLN A 570 -5.91 -13.64 -20.28
N PRO A 571 -6.47 -12.78 -21.17
CA PRO A 571 -7.07 -11.48 -20.86
C PRO A 571 -8.35 -11.63 -20.02
N ILE A 572 -8.83 -10.53 -19.42
CA ILE A 572 -10.11 -10.48 -18.71
C ILE A 572 -11.09 -9.72 -19.59
N GLU A 573 -12.09 -10.43 -20.09
CA GLU A 573 -13.11 -9.91 -20.98
C GLU A 573 -14.40 -9.56 -20.22
N LEU A 574 -15.30 -8.83 -20.88
CA LEU A 574 -16.54 -8.34 -20.28
C LEU A 574 -17.44 -9.49 -19.81
N GLU A 575 -17.49 -10.59 -20.55
CA GLU A 575 -18.25 -11.80 -20.21
C GLU A 575 -17.78 -12.42 -18.89
N GLU A 576 -16.46 -12.48 -18.66
CA GLU A 576 -15.90 -13.02 -17.42
C GLU A 576 -16.17 -12.10 -16.23
N LEU A 577 -16.18 -10.78 -16.45
CA LEU A 577 -16.62 -9.81 -15.43
C LEU A 577 -18.11 -9.96 -15.11
N HIS A 578 -18.97 -10.25 -16.10
CA HIS A 578 -20.38 -10.56 -15.83
C HIS A 578 -20.52 -11.81 -14.96
N GLU A 579 -19.76 -12.88 -15.26
CA GLU A 579 -19.76 -14.11 -14.44
C GLU A 579 -19.31 -13.83 -13.01
N LEU A 580 -18.22 -13.07 -12.85
CA LEU A 580 -17.67 -12.68 -11.54
C LEU A 580 -18.68 -11.88 -10.70
N PHE A 581 -19.32 -10.87 -11.27
CA PHE A 581 -20.34 -10.08 -10.55
C PHE A 581 -21.61 -10.89 -10.28
N THR A 582 -21.96 -11.84 -11.15
CA THR A 582 -23.09 -12.76 -10.93
C THR A 582 -22.80 -13.72 -9.78
N ASP A 583 -21.58 -14.24 -9.67
CA ASP A 583 -21.14 -15.11 -8.58
C ASP A 583 -20.94 -14.35 -7.24
N ALA A 584 -20.69 -13.03 -7.32
CA ALA A 584 -20.59 -12.15 -6.16
C ALA A 584 -21.95 -11.64 -5.65
N LEU A 585 -23.06 -11.81 -6.38
CA LEU A 585 -24.43 -11.46 -5.96
C LEU A 585 -25.03 -12.50 -5.01
#